data_AF-A0A2E9XFN2-F1
#
_entry.id   AF-A0A2E9XFN2-F1
#
_cell.length_a   1.000
_cell.length_b   1.000
_cell.length_c   1.000
_cell.angle_alpha   90.00
_cell.angle_beta   90.00
_cell.angle_gamma   90.00
#
_symmetry.space_group_name_H-M   'P 1'
#
loop_
_entity.id
_entity.type
_entity.pdbx_description
1 polymer ?
#
loop_
_entity_poly.entity_id
_entity_poly.type
_entity_poly.pdbx_seq_one_letter_code
_entity_poly.pdbx_strand_id
1 'polypeptide(L)'
;MEYIMETGNALPKLNDSLLERYIHNFYGYGNLESGFWFISLEEAGLDSPDREEQFRQIQRRIDLWEKRGYRKLEDCRSFYQALSVSKSNEWFSKDPKIQQTWKMYIRILFNFEENKEFIEGDKKQQIKQIQ
;
A
#
# COMPACT_ATOMS: atom_id res chain seq x y z
N MET A 1 12.52 22.41 15.38
CA MET A 1 13.93 21.97 15.36
C MET A 1 14.25 21.55 13.94
N GLU A 2 15.15 22.24 13.27
CA GLU A 2 15.63 21.86 11.93
C GLU A 2 16.65 20.74 12.05
N TYR A 3 16.41 19.63 11.37
CA TYR A 3 17.36 18.53 11.25
C TYR A 3 18.32 18.87 10.12
N ILE A 4 19.52 19.34 10.46
CA ILE A 4 20.60 19.60 9.52
C ILE A 4 21.42 18.31 9.38
N MET A 5 21.50 17.75 8.17
CA MET A 5 22.33 16.59 7.84
C MET A 5 23.63 17.04 7.16
N GLU A 6 24.64 16.15 7.15
CA GLU A 6 26.04 16.39 6.75
C GLU A 6 26.28 16.97 5.34
N THR A 7 25.26 17.07 4.49
CA THR A 7 25.33 17.65 3.14
C THR A 7 24.92 19.12 3.06
N GLY A 8 24.57 19.77 4.18
CA GLY A 8 24.30 21.21 4.23
C GLY A 8 22.99 21.66 3.56
N ASN A 9 22.23 20.75 2.95
CA ASN A 9 20.89 21.03 2.44
C ASN A 9 19.84 20.55 3.45
N ALA A 10 18.92 21.45 3.82
CA ALA A 10 17.77 21.08 4.62
C ALA A 10 16.89 20.07 3.87
N LEU A 11 16.33 19.09 4.59
CA LEU A 11 15.33 18.19 4.03
C LEU A 11 14.16 19.00 3.43
N PRO A 12 13.59 18.58 2.30
CA PRO A 12 12.37 19.20 1.79
C PRO A 12 11.28 19.13 2.86
N LYS A 13 10.76 20.28 3.26
CA LYS A 13 9.72 20.38 4.27
C LYS A 13 8.37 19.96 3.66
N LEU A 14 7.71 18.97 4.26
CA LEU A 14 6.33 18.62 3.90
C LEU A 14 5.39 19.77 4.27
N ASN A 15 4.32 19.96 3.48
CA ASN A 15 3.28 20.92 3.84
C ASN A 15 2.43 20.36 4.99
N ASP A 16 2.58 20.95 6.18
CA ASP A 16 1.94 20.48 7.42
C ASP A 16 0.42 20.35 7.28
N SER A 17 -0.26 21.35 6.70
CA SER A 17 -1.71 21.35 6.51
C SER A 17 -2.18 20.26 5.54
N LEU A 18 -1.40 19.98 4.51
CA LEU A 18 -1.70 18.92 3.54
C LEU A 18 -1.47 17.54 4.14
N LEU A 19 -0.39 17.37 4.91
CA LEU A 19 -0.08 16.16 5.64
C LEU A 19 -1.17 15.84 6.67
N GLU A 20 -1.58 16.81 7.48
CA GLU A 20 -2.67 16.65 8.45
C GLU A 20 -3.96 16.23 7.76
N ARG A 21 -4.28 16.87 6.61
CA ARG A 21 -5.44 16.47 5.81
C ARG A 21 -5.33 15.02 5.34
N TYR A 22 -4.16 14.59 4.85
CA TYR A 22 -3.93 13.22 4.40
C TYR A 22 -4.15 12.21 5.53
N ILE A 23 -3.54 12.45 6.69
CA ILE A 23 -3.66 11.59 7.88
C ILE A 23 -5.11 11.38 8.29
N HIS A 24 -5.94 12.43 8.23
CA HIS A 24 -7.33 12.35 8.67
C HIS A 24 -8.33 11.90 7.60
N ASN A 25 -7.97 11.92 6.31
CA ASN A 25 -8.94 11.71 5.24
C ASN A 25 -8.59 10.60 4.26
N PHE A 26 -7.36 10.08 4.24
CA PHE A 26 -7.01 8.93 3.41
C PHE A 26 -7.20 7.63 4.20
N TYR A 27 -8.20 6.82 3.82
CA TYR A 27 -8.55 5.58 4.51
C TYR A 27 -7.89 4.34 3.89
N GLY A 28 -7.19 4.50 2.77
CA GLY A 28 -6.49 3.42 2.09
C GLY A 28 -7.05 3.14 0.69
N TYR A 29 -7.12 1.86 0.33
CA TYR A 29 -7.47 1.42 -1.01
C TYR A 29 -8.71 0.53 -1.02
N GLY A 30 -9.55 0.66 -2.05
CA GLY A 30 -10.72 -0.21 -2.26
C GLY A 30 -12.02 0.54 -2.45
N ASN A 31 -13.10 -0.03 -1.91
CA ASN A 31 -14.48 0.47 -2.04
C ASN A 31 -15.21 0.43 -0.69
N LEU A 32 -15.91 1.51 -0.33
CA LEU A 32 -16.73 1.59 0.90
C LEU A 32 -17.94 0.66 0.86
N GLU A 33 -18.41 0.27 -0.32
CA GLU A 33 -19.55 -0.64 -0.49
C GLU A 33 -19.12 -2.12 -0.46
N SER A 34 -17.85 -2.42 -0.23
CA SER A 34 -17.34 -3.78 -0.14
C SER A 34 -17.97 -4.53 1.04
N GLY A 35 -18.33 -5.79 0.84
CA GLY A 35 -18.77 -6.69 1.91
C GLY A 35 -17.65 -7.11 2.87
N PHE A 36 -16.38 -6.95 2.46
CA PHE A 36 -15.21 -7.29 3.26
C PHE A 36 -14.25 -6.12 3.36
N TRP A 37 -13.75 -5.91 4.58
CA TRP A 37 -12.81 -4.86 4.92
C TRP A 37 -11.63 -5.47 5.70
N PHE A 38 -10.42 -5.26 5.20
CA PHE A 38 -9.20 -5.64 5.88
C PHE A 38 -8.54 -4.37 6.42
N ILE A 39 -8.61 -4.17 7.74
CA ILE A 39 -8.07 -3.00 8.42
C ILE A 39 -6.91 -3.45 9.32
N SER A 40 -5.71 -2.97 9.04
CA SER A 40 -4.51 -3.24 9.83
C SER A 40 -3.54 -2.08 9.75
N LEU A 41 -2.53 -2.09 10.62
CA LEU A 41 -1.40 -1.19 10.49
C LEU A 41 -0.50 -1.70 9.36
N GLU A 42 -0.43 -0.97 8.26
CA GLU A 42 0.52 -1.25 7.18
C GLU A 42 1.88 -0.64 7.55
N GLU A 43 2.82 -1.45 8.04
CA GLU A 43 4.20 -1.00 8.33
C GLU A 43 5.06 -0.88 7.06
N ALA A 44 4.54 -1.33 5.92
CA ALA A 44 5.21 -1.28 4.62
C ALA A 44 4.71 -0.06 3.81
N GLY A 45 5.61 0.59 3.08
CA GLY A 45 5.20 1.73 2.24
C GLY A 45 6.35 2.54 1.65
N LEU A 46 7.54 2.38 2.20
CA LEU A 46 8.77 3.00 1.72
C LEU A 46 9.76 1.91 1.35
N ASP A 47 10.39 2.02 0.19
CA ASP A 47 11.32 1.01 -0.33
C ASP A 47 12.79 1.40 -0.24
N SER A 48 13.09 2.59 0.31
CA SER A 48 14.44 3.11 0.49
C SER A 48 14.84 3.19 1.97
N PRO A 49 16.04 2.73 2.35
CA PRO A 49 16.60 3.01 3.67
C PRO A 49 17.11 4.46 3.82
N ASP A 50 17.27 5.19 2.71
CA ASP A 50 17.70 6.59 2.71
C ASP A 50 16.57 7.51 3.17
N ARG A 51 16.83 8.32 4.20
CA ARG A 51 15.84 9.22 4.81
C ARG A 51 15.33 10.26 3.81
N GLU A 52 16.19 10.84 2.99
CA GLU A 52 15.74 11.86 2.03
C GLU A 52 14.80 11.25 0.98
N GLU A 53 15.11 10.06 0.48
CA GLU A 53 14.25 9.36 -0.46
C GLU A 53 12.93 8.92 0.18
N GLN A 54 12.93 8.54 1.46
CA GLN A 54 11.70 8.31 2.21
C GLN A 54 10.81 9.56 2.23
N PHE A 55 11.38 10.74 2.52
CA PHE A 55 10.65 12.00 2.46
C PHE A 55 10.10 12.30 1.05
N ARG A 56 10.92 12.08 0.01
CA ARG A 56 10.48 12.27 -1.39
C ARG A 56 9.35 11.31 -1.77
N GLN A 57 9.38 10.06 -1.31
CA GLN A 57 8.30 9.09 -1.53
C GLN A 57 7.00 9.50 -0.83
N ILE A 58 7.09 9.97 0.42
CA ILE A 58 5.93 10.49 1.17
C ILE A 58 5.33 11.68 0.42
N GLN A 59 6.15 12.66 0.02
CA GLN A 59 5.69 13.84 -0.70
C GLN A 59 4.98 13.47 -2.01
N ARG A 60 5.57 12.58 -2.83
CA ARG A 60 4.94 12.11 -4.09
C ARG A 60 3.57 11.46 -3.85
N ARG A 61 3.41 10.69 -2.78
CA ARG A 61 2.12 10.06 -2.43
C ARG A 61 1.06 11.10 -2.08
N ILE A 62 1.42 12.07 -1.25
CA ILE A 62 0.53 13.13 -0.80
C ILE A 62 0.15 14.05 -1.98
N ASP A 63 1.11 14.43 -2.82
CA ASP A 63 0.86 15.27 -4.01
C ASP A 63 -0.06 14.58 -5.01
N LEU A 64 0.15 13.28 -5.26
CA LEU A 64 -0.71 12.51 -6.14
C LEU A 64 -2.14 12.44 -5.58
N TRP A 65 -2.28 12.22 -4.28
CA TRP A 65 -3.58 12.18 -3.60
C TRP A 65 -4.32 13.51 -3.68
N GLU A 66 -3.62 14.63 -3.46
CA GLU A 66 -4.13 15.98 -3.67
C GLU A 66 -4.62 16.17 -5.11
N LYS A 67 -3.75 15.84 -6.09
CA LYS A 67 -4.08 15.94 -7.51
C LYS A 67 -5.31 15.10 -7.90
N ARG A 68 -5.56 13.99 -7.20
CA ARG A 68 -6.71 13.10 -7.44
C ARG A 68 -7.98 13.54 -6.68
N GLY A 69 -7.91 14.65 -5.95
CA GLY A 69 -9.05 15.31 -5.33
C GLY A 69 -9.32 14.87 -3.89
N TYR A 70 -8.29 14.50 -3.14
CA TYR A 70 -8.38 14.15 -1.71
C TYR A 70 -9.35 12.97 -1.43
N ARG A 71 -9.32 11.94 -2.29
CA ARG A 71 -10.25 10.81 -2.18
C ARG A 71 -10.02 10.03 -0.89
N LYS A 72 -11.11 9.59 -0.26
CA LYS A 72 -11.03 8.77 0.96
C LYS A 72 -10.45 7.38 0.69
N LEU A 73 -10.82 6.80 -0.44
CA LEU A 73 -10.26 5.55 -0.94
C LEU A 73 -9.70 5.74 -2.34
N GLU A 74 -8.61 5.06 -2.64
CA GLU A 74 -8.03 4.99 -3.98
C GLU A 74 -8.10 3.58 -4.56
N ASP A 75 -8.07 3.49 -5.88
CA ASP A 75 -7.77 2.22 -6.54
C ASP A 75 -6.27 1.95 -6.44
N CYS A 76 -5.91 0.85 -5.77
CA CYS A 76 -4.52 0.51 -5.46
C CYS A 76 -3.64 0.46 -6.73
N ARG A 77 -4.12 -0.22 -7.78
CA ARG A 77 -3.36 -0.40 -9.03
C ARG A 77 -3.06 0.93 -9.71
N SER A 78 -4.09 1.71 -10.01
CA SER A 78 -3.94 2.99 -10.71
C SER A 78 -3.19 4.03 -9.88
N PHE A 79 -3.29 3.96 -8.55
CA PHE A 79 -2.51 4.84 -7.67
C PHE A 79 -1.01 4.51 -7.74
N TYR A 80 -0.64 3.24 -7.56
CA TYR A 80 0.76 2.81 -7.63
C TYR A 80 1.39 2.93 -9.02
N GLN A 81 0.60 2.73 -10.08
CA GLN A 81 1.04 3.01 -11.46
C GLN A 81 1.34 4.51 -11.66
N ALA A 82 0.47 5.39 -11.17
CA ALA A 82 0.68 6.83 -11.26
C ALA A 82 1.87 7.33 -10.42
N LEU A 83 2.17 6.68 -9.29
CA LEU A 83 3.38 6.94 -8.50
C LEU A 83 4.67 6.50 -9.18
N SER A 84 4.59 5.72 -10.28
CA SER A 84 5.75 5.18 -10.99
C SER A 84 6.69 4.40 -10.06
N VAL A 85 6.14 3.70 -9.07
CA VAL A 85 6.93 2.83 -8.19
C VAL A 85 7.48 1.69 -9.04
N SER A 86 8.79 1.44 -8.96
CA SER A 86 9.51 0.44 -9.75
C SER A 86 8.85 -0.95 -9.73
N LYS A 87 8.33 -1.34 -8.56
CA LYS A 87 7.67 -2.63 -8.32
C LYS A 87 6.20 -2.68 -8.76
N SER A 88 5.58 -1.57 -9.14
CA SER A 88 4.16 -1.56 -9.56
C SER A 88 3.91 -2.49 -10.75
N ASN A 89 4.84 -2.53 -11.70
CA ASN A 89 4.76 -3.44 -12.84
C ASN A 89 4.89 -4.91 -12.45
N GLU A 90 5.61 -5.24 -11.37
CA GLU A 90 5.72 -6.61 -10.86
C GLU A 90 4.45 -7.05 -10.13
N TRP A 91 3.85 -6.16 -9.34
CA TRP A 91 2.65 -6.44 -8.54
C TRP A 91 1.37 -6.54 -9.36
N PHE A 92 1.30 -5.82 -10.48
CA PHE A 92 0.13 -5.75 -11.35
C PHE A 92 0.39 -6.33 -12.74
N SER A 93 1.38 -7.22 -12.85
CA SER A 93 1.72 -7.95 -14.07
C SER A 93 0.67 -9.05 -14.37
N LYS A 94 0.80 -9.70 -15.54
CA LYS A 94 -0.03 -10.87 -15.89
C LYS A 94 0.27 -12.09 -15.00
N ASP A 95 1.48 -12.19 -14.46
CA ASP A 95 1.93 -13.23 -13.54
C ASP A 95 2.49 -12.56 -12.27
N PRO A 96 1.61 -12.02 -11.40
CA PRO A 96 2.04 -11.18 -10.29
C PRO A 96 2.65 -12.03 -9.17
N LYS A 97 3.79 -11.56 -8.63
CA LYS A 97 4.36 -12.19 -7.44
C LYS A 97 3.50 -11.89 -6.22
N ILE A 98 2.96 -12.93 -5.59
CA ILE A 98 2.18 -12.78 -4.34
C ILE A 98 3.06 -12.14 -3.26
N GLN A 99 2.63 -10.98 -2.78
CA GLN A 99 3.28 -10.28 -1.67
C GLN A 99 2.91 -10.93 -0.34
N GLN A 100 3.89 -11.06 0.56
CA GLN A 100 3.66 -11.70 1.88
C GLN A 100 2.61 -10.95 2.70
N THR A 101 2.62 -9.61 2.65
CA THR A 101 1.64 -8.75 3.33
C THR A 101 0.20 -9.08 2.95
N TRP A 102 -0.06 -9.26 1.65
CA TRP A 102 -1.42 -9.45 1.13
C TRP A 102 -1.86 -10.92 1.07
N LYS A 103 -0.91 -11.86 1.08
CA LYS A 103 -1.15 -13.30 0.90
C LYS A 103 -2.24 -13.85 1.83
N MET A 104 -2.25 -13.44 3.10
CA MET A 104 -3.21 -13.97 4.07
C MET A 104 -4.61 -13.38 3.88
N TYR A 105 -4.73 -12.08 3.59
CA TYR A 105 -6.03 -11.45 3.32
C TYR A 105 -6.68 -12.01 2.06
N ILE A 106 -5.90 -12.21 1.00
CA ILE A 106 -6.35 -12.87 -0.24
C ILE A 106 -6.91 -14.26 0.09
N ARG A 107 -6.19 -15.06 0.89
CA ARG A 107 -6.66 -16.39 1.30
C ARG A 107 -7.97 -16.35 2.10
N ILE A 108 -8.10 -15.41 3.05
CA ILE A 108 -9.34 -15.26 3.83
C ILE A 108 -10.51 -14.94 2.90
N LEU A 109 -10.33 -13.97 2.00
CA LEU A 109 -11.35 -13.58 1.03
C LEU A 109 -11.78 -14.77 0.15
N PHE A 110 -10.82 -15.48 -0.45
CA PHE A 110 -11.11 -16.65 -1.28
C PHE A 110 -11.81 -17.78 -0.53
N ASN A 111 -11.44 -18.06 0.73
CA ASN A 111 -12.12 -19.12 1.50
C ASN A 111 -13.56 -18.73 1.81
N PHE A 112 -13.80 -17.46 2.13
CA PHE A 112 -15.14 -16.95 2.38
C PHE A 112 -16.00 -16.99 1.11
N GLU A 113 -15.51 -16.45 0.00
CA GLU A 113 -16.25 -16.38 -1.27
C GLU A 113 -16.59 -17.77 -1.83
N GLU A 114 -15.69 -18.73 -1.64
CA GLU A 114 -15.86 -20.11 -2.14
C GLU A 114 -16.60 -21.03 -1.15
N ASN A 115 -17.06 -20.53 0.01
CA ASN A 115 -17.61 -21.34 1.11
C ASN A 115 -16.73 -22.57 1.45
N LYS A 116 -15.41 -22.41 1.36
CA LYS A 116 -14.47 -23.50 1.68
C LYS A 116 -14.25 -23.54 3.19
N GLU A 117 -14.45 -24.71 3.80
CA GLU A 117 -14.12 -24.91 5.20
C GLU A 117 -12.63 -24.65 5.43
N PHE A 118 -12.30 -23.92 6.50
CA PHE A 118 -10.92 -23.70 6.92
C PHE A 118 -10.31 -25.05 7.29
N ILE A 119 -9.39 -25.55 6.45
CA ILE A 119 -8.68 -26.81 6.71
C ILE A 119 -7.57 -26.52 7.73
N GLU A 120 -7.78 -26.90 8.99
CA GLU A 120 -6.72 -26.95 10.00
C GLU A 120 -5.59 -27.90 9.53
N GLY A 121 -4.34 -27.50 9.76
CA GLY A 121 -3.15 -28.21 9.28
C GLY A 121 -3.15 -29.68 9.74
N ASP A 122 -2.90 -30.64 8.85
CA ASP A 122 -1.51 -30.97 8.43
C ASP A 122 -1.34 -31.26 6.93
N LYS A 123 -2.27 -30.81 6.07
CA LYS A 123 -2.16 -31.01 4.62
C LYS A 123 -1.37 -29.89 3.94
N LYS A 124 -0.05 -29.84 4.15
CA LYS A 124 0.91 -28.92 3.50
C LYS A 124 0.96 -28.98 1.96
N GLN A 125 0.06 -29.70 1.27
CA GLN A 125 0.14 -29.95 -0.17
C GLN A 125 -1.05 -29.49 -1.03
N GLN A 126 -2.13 -28.95 -0.47
CA GLN A 126 -3.26 -28.51 -1.33
C GLN A 126 -3.04 -27.14 -2.00
N ILE A 127 -1.98 -26.42 -1.64
CA ILE A 127 -1.69 -25.06 -2.15
C ILE A 127 -0.54 -25.09 -3.17
N LYS A 128 -0.60 -26.04 -4.11
CA LYS A 128 0.28 -26.06 -5.30
C LYS A 128 -0.50 -25.95 -6.63
N GLN A 129 -1.83 -25.81 -6.60
CA GLN A 129 -2.66 -25.88 -7.81
C GLN A 129 -3.38 -24.57 -8.16
N ILE A 130 -2.96 -23.42 -7.61
CA ILE A 130 -3.39 -22.09 -8.09
C ILE A 130 -2.23 -21.46 -8.87
N GLN A 131 -1.78 -22.16 -9.91
CA GLN A 131 -0.92 -21.66 -10.99
C GLN A 131 -1.54 -22.04 -12.32
#